data_AF-A0A228HMF1-F1
#
_entry.id   AF-A0A228HMF1-F1
#
_cell.length_a   1.000
_cell.length_b   1.000
_cell.length_c   1.000
_cell.angle_alpha   90.00
_cell.angle_beta   90.00
_cell.angle_gamma   90.00
#
_symmetry.space_group_name_H-M   'P 1'
#
loop_
_entity.id
_entity.type
_entity.pdbx_description
1 polymer ?
#
loop_
_entity_poly.entity_id
_entity_poly.type
_entity_poly.pdbx_seq_one_letter_code
_entity_poly.pdbx_strand_id
1 'polypeptide(L)' 'MDKNRVEGKLKQVKGSVKEAIGKVTGDRETEAEGLAEQRAGKLQEKAGEAADAVRNQTDTDRH' A
#
# COMPACT_ATOMS: atom_id res chain seq x y z
N MET A 1 -31.00 -6.17 7.67
CA MET A 1 -30.21 -4.93 7.83
C MET A 1 -28.79 -5.34 8.19
N ASP A 2 -27.98 -5.54 7.16
CA ASP A 2 -26.72 -6.28 7.23
C ASP A 2 -25.63 -5.47 7.95
N LYS A 3 -25.13 -6.02 9.05
CA LYS A 3 -24.03 -5.49 9.86
C LYS A 3 -22.79 -5.13 9.01
N ASN A 4 -22.59 -5.87 7.92
CA ASN A 4 -21.54 -5.62 6.92
C ASN A 4 -21.60 -4.23 6.26
N ARG A 5 -22.80 -3.66 6.06
CA ARG A 5 -22.95 -2.34 5.41
C ARG A 5 -22.63 -1.19 6.35
N VAL A 6 -22.86 -1.39 7.65
CA VAL A 6 -22.51 -0.43 8.70
C VAL A 6 -21.01 -0.42 8.94
N GLU A 7 -20.38 -1.59 8.97
CA GLU A 7 -18.92 -1.72 9.14
C GLU A 7 -18.13 -1.10 7.98
N GLY A 8 -18.58 -1.28 6.74
CA GLY A 8 -17.98 -0.65 5.57
C GLY A 8 -18.06 0.88 5.62
N LYS A 9 -19.22 1.42 6.01
CA LYS A 9 -19.40 2.87 6.18
C LYS A 9 -18.57 3.42 7.34
N LEU A 10 -18.45 2.68 8.45
CA LEU A 10 -17.64 3.08 9.59
C LEU A 10 -16.15 3.14 9.24
N LYS A 11 -15.65 2.17 8.46
CA LYS A 11 -14.27 2.20 7.93
C LYS A 11 -14.02 3.38 7.03
N GLN A 12 -14.96 3.71 6.13
CA GLN A 12 -14.82 4.90 5.27
C GLN A 12 -14.78 6.19 6.08
N VAL A 13 -15.71 6.37 7.03
CA VAL A 13 -15.73 7.56 7.89
C VAL A 13 -14.45 7.65 8.72
N LYS A 14 -13.98 6.55 9.31
CA LYS A 14 -12.74 6.52 10.09
C LYS A 14 -11.51 6.84 9.24
N GLY A 15 -11.47 6.37 7.99
CA GLY A 15 -10.43 6.67 7.02
C GLY A 15 -10.40 8.16 6.65
N SER A 16 -11.54 8.73 6.27
CA SER A 16 -11.66 10.15 5.94
C SER A 16 -11.31 11.06 7.12
N VAL A 17 -11.68 10.67 8.35
CA VAL A 17 -11.29 11.40 9.56
C VAL A 17 -9.78 11.34 9.78
N LYS A 18 -9.15 10.18 9.58
CA LYS A 18 -7.69 10.04 9.70
C LYS A 18 -6.94 10.86 8.67
N GLU A 19 -7.41 10.88 7.42
CA GLU A 19 -6.85 11.71 6.36
C GLU A 19 -7.04 13.21 6.64
N ALA A 20 -8.22 13.61 7.10
CA ALA A 20 -8.48 15.00 7.44
C ALA A 20 -7.61 15.45 8.61
N ILE A 21 -7.45 14.63 9.65
CA ILE A 21 -6.55 14.89 10.77
C ILE A 21 -5.10 14.94 10.27
N GLY A 22 -4.64 14.01 9.44
CA GLY A 22 -3.28 14.04 8.88
C GLY A 22 -2.99 15.32 8.11
N LYS A 23 -3.95 15.81 7.31
CA LYS A 23 -3.84 17.07 6.57
C LYS A 23 -3.90 18.31 7.47
N VAL A 24 -4.70 18.28 8.54
CA VAL A 24 -4.90 19.41 9.46
C VAL A 24 -3.75 19.52 10.47
N THR A 25 -3.24 18.40 10.99
CA THR A 25 -2.10 18.38 11.91
C THR A 25 -0.81 18.79 11.20
N GLY A 26 -0.74 18.66 9.86
CA GLY A 26 0.35 19.25 9.07
C GLY A 26 1.70 18.56 9.31
N ASP A 27 1.67 17.28 9.70
CA ASP A 27 2.87 16.46 9.84
C ASP A 27 3.44 16.15 8.46
N ARG A 28 4.23 17.10 7.95
CA ARG A 28 5.10 16.89 6.80
C ARG A 28 6.00 15.67 7.01
N GLU A 29 6.31 15.31 8.26
CA GLU A 29 6.98 14.07 8.61
C GLU A 29 6.14 12.85 8.26
N THR A 30 4.86 12.78 8.66
CA THR A 30 3.98 11.65 8.31
C THR A 30 3.68 11.56 6.82
N GLU A 31 3.50 12.70 6.14
CA GLU A 31 3.33 12.70 4.68
C GLU A 31 4.61 12.25 3.96
N ALA A 32 5.78 12.69 4.43
CA ALA A 32 7.07 12.29 3.87
C ALA A 32 7.40 10.81 4.16
N GLU A 33 7.12 10.33 5.38
CA GLU A 33 7.26 8.91 5.75
C GLU A 33 6.34 8.04 4.87
N GLY A 34 5.08 8.42 4.72
CA GLY A 34 4.14 7.69 3.86
C GLY A 34 4.56 7.68 2.38
N LEU A 35 5.10 8.78 1.88
CA LEU A 35 5.61 8.87 0.51
C LEU A 35 6.91 8.06 0.32
N ALA A 36 7.77 8.03 1.33
CA ALA A 36 8.99 7.23 1.36
C ALA A 36 8.66 5.73 1.40
N GLU A 37 7.70 5.32 2.25
CA GLU A 37 7.20 3.94 2.33
C GLU A 37 6.58 3.49 1.00
N GLN A 38 5.75 4.33 0.37
CA GLN A 38 5.19 4.01 -0.94
C GLN A 38 6.27 3.83 -2.02
N ARG A 39 7.31 4.66 -2.00
CA ARG A 39 8.42 4.54 -2.96
C ARG A 39 9.24 3.28 -2.69
N ALA A 40 9.54 2.98 -1.42
CA ALA A 40 10.24 1.77 -1.03
C ALA A 40 9.45 0.51 -1.44
N GLY A 41 8.12 0.49 -1.19
CA GLY A 41 7.23 -0.60 -1.59
C GLY A 41 7.21 -0.82 -3.10
N LYS A 42 7.11 0.25 -3.90
CA LYS A 42 7.19 0.15 -5.37
C LYS A 42 8.55 -0.35 -5.87
N LEU A 43 9.63 0.03 -5.21
CA LEU A 43 10.97 -0.48 -5.53
C LEU A 43 11.09 -1.97 -5.22
N GLN A 44 10.56 -2.39 -4.08
CA GLN A 44 10.59 -3.79 -3.66
C GLN A 44 9.71 -4.67 -4.56
N GLU A 45 8.54 -4.18 -4.98
CA GLU A 45 7.65 -4.85 -5.95
C GLU A 45 8.37 -5.06 -7.30
N LYS A 46 8.98 -4.01 -7.86
CA LYS A 46 9.75 -4.11 -9.11
C LYS A 46 10.96 -5.04 -8.99
N ALA A 47 11.67 -5.01 -7.87
CA ALA A 47 12.79 -5.91 -7.62
C ALA A 47 12.30 -7.37 -7.52
N GLY A 48 11.14 -7.59 -6.89
CA GLY A 48 10.46 -8.88 -6.83
C GLY A 48 10.09 -9.39 -8.22
N GLU A 49 9.38 -8.58 -9.03
CA GLU A 49 9.04 -8.92 -10.42
C GLU A 49 10.26 -9.24 -11.28
N ALA A 50 11.33 -8.47 -11.16
CA ALA A 50 12.57 -8.73 -11.90
C ALA A 50 13.23 -10.04 -11.46
N ALA A 51 13.28 -10.31 -10.15
CA ALA A 51 13.80 -11.55 -9.61
C ALA A 51 12.95 -12.76 -10.06
N ASP A 52 11.62 -12.65 -10.01
CA ASP A 52 10.69 -13.67 -10.49
C ASP A 52 10.84 -13.90 -12.00
N ALA A 53 11.00 -12.86 -12.81
CA ALA A 53 11.21 -12.98 -14.26
C ALA A 53 12.52 -13.71 -14.61
N VAL A 54 13.61 -13.45 -13.87
CA VAL A 54 14.88 -14.17 -14.02
C VAL A 54 14.75 -15.61 -13.56
N ARG A 55 14.06 -15.84 -12.44
CA ARG A 55 13.83 -17.18 -11.90
C ARG A 55 12.99 -18.02 -12.85
N ASN A 56 11.92 -17.46 -13.41
CA ASN A 56 11.05 -18.15 -14.35
C ASN A 56 11.77 -18.49 -15.68
N GLN A 57 12.65 -17.60 -16.17
CA GLN A 57 13.53 -17.91 -17.31
C GLN A 57 14.52 -19.05 -17.01
N THR A 58 15.02 -19.11 -15.78
CA THR A 58 15.97 -20.16 -15.37
C THR A 58 15.28 -21.50 -15.07
N ASP A 59 14.04 -21.46 -14.57
CA ASP A 59 13.24 -22.67 -14.28
C ASP A 59 12.62 -23.27 -15.57
N THR A 60 12.33 -22.45 -16.58
CA THR A 60 11.83 -22.91 -17.90
C THR A 60 12.85 -23.80 -18.63
N ASP A 61 14.15 -23.68 -18.32
CA ASP A 61 15.22 -24.51 -18.90
C ASP A 61 15.35 -25.91 -18.25
N ARG A 62 14.53 -26.22 -17.21
CA ARG A 62 14.59 -27.49 -16.48
C ARG A 62 13.54 -28.52 -16.89
N HIS A 63 12.83 -28.31 -18.01
CA HIS A 63 11.75 -29.20 -18.45
C HIS A 63 12.00 -29.93 -19.76
#